data_AF-A0A0Q0D0B4-F1
#
_entry.id   AF-A0A0Q0D0B4-F1
#
_cell.length_a   1.000
_cell.length_b   1.000
_cell.length_c   1.000
_cell.angle_alpha   90.00
_cell.angle_beta   90.00
_cell.angle_gamma   90.00
#
_symmetry.space_group_name_H-M   'P 1'
#
loop_
_entity.id
_entity.type
_entity.pdbx_description
1 polymer ?
#
loop_
_entity_poly.entity_id
_entity_poly.type
_entity_poly.pdbx_seq_one_letter_code
_entity_poly.pdbx_strand_id
1 'polypeptide(L)'
;MSLPEKQRSSGHHDLWRVSEAAGHLAGQACTVSARHIRDGTLRLQFNRDVAYYAQGIVRDVKAGRKSVDEGLEAIETEQDRLLRQSTEIAQKSVGAIAGALQLVGGAGICYASRGPFCVVFGAPMMLHGGNNLYENGRGLLEGRSDVEGPVRKAYQEIAKASGLNSCAGNIAYGTVDLGMSFYGAIRLVVKPDSTT
;
A
#
# COMPACT_ATOMS: atom_id res chain seq x y z
N MET A 1 47.61 -21.19 -1.59
CA MET A 1 47.06 -19.90 -2.04
C MET A 1 47.63 -18.80 -1.16
N SER A 2 48.17 -17.75 -1.75
CA SER A 2 48.87 -16.69 -1.00
C SER A 2 47.88 -15.67 -0.40
N LEU A 3 48.22 -15.07 0.75
CA LEU A 3 47.41 -14.03 1.42
C LEU A 3 46.85 -12.93 0.48
N PRO A 4 47.62 -12.38 -0.48
CA PRO A 4 47.12 -11.37 -1.42
C PRO A 4 46.06 -11.90 -2.41
N GLU A 5 46.10 -13.17 -2.81
CA GLU A 5 45.07 -13.76 -3.69
C GLU A 5 43.73 -13.94 -2.96
N LYS A 6 43.77 -14.30 -1.66
CA LYS A 6 42.57 -14.46 -0.84
C LYS A 6 41.84 -13.12 -0.64
N GLN A 7 42.58 -12.04 -0.40
CA GLN A 7 42.02 -10.69 -0.27
C GLN A 7 41.43 -10.17 -1.59
N ARG A 8 42.09 -10.44 -2.73
CA ARG A 8 41.59 -10.03 -4.05
C ARG A 8 40.32 -10.78 -4.46
N SER A 9 40.22 -12.06 -4.10
CA SER A 9 39.02 -12.90 -4.33
C SER A 9 37.82 -12.44 -3.48
N SER A 10 38.05 -12.15 -2.18
CA SER A 10 37.00 -11.62 -1.29
C SER A 10 36.46 -10.29 -1.80
N GLY A 11 37.33 -9.33 -2.12
CA GLY A 11 36.88 -8.01 -2.60
C GLY A 11 36.09 -8.04 -3.90
N HIS A 12 36.39 -8.98 -4.81
CA HIS A 12 35.60 -9.20 -6.03
C HIS A 12 34.21 -9.77 -5.74
N HIS A 13 34.14 -10.78 -4.85
CA HIS A 13 32.88 -11.38 -4.43
C HIS A 13 31.99 -10.37 -3.69
N ASP A 14 32.60 -9.57 -2.82
CA ASP A 14 31.89 -8.58 -2.01
C ASP A 14 31.34 -7.42 -2.85
N LEU A 15 32.13 -6.94 -3.82
CA LEU A 15 31.66 -5.92 -4.78
C LEU A 15 30.54 -6.47 -5.70
N TRP A 16 30.62 -7.75 -6.08
CA TRP A 16 29.59 -8.39 -6.88
C TRP A 16 28.25 -8.43 -6.14
N ARG A 17 28.23 -8.80 -4.85
CA ARG A 17 27.01 -8.82 -4.02
C ARG A 17 26.32 -7.46 -3.98
N VAL A 18 27.07 -6.38 -3.77
CA VAL A 18 26.54 -5.01 -3.73
C VAL A 18 26.01 -4.60 -5.11
N SER A 19 26.71 -4.98 -6.18
CA SER A 19 26.29 -4.69 -7.56
C SER A 19 25.01 -5.43 -7.95
N GLU A 20 24.86 -6.68 -7.51
CA GLU A 20 23.65 -7.48 -7.70
C GLU A 20 22.47 -6.87 -6.96
N ALA A 21 22.64 -6.52 -5.67
CA ALA A 21 21.62 -5.86 -4.87
C ALA A 21 21.18 -4.52 -5.50
N ALA A 22 22.12 -3.73 -6.02
CA ALA A 22 21.82 -2.50 -6.73
C ALA A 22 20.99 -2.73 -8.01
N GLY A 23 21.26 -3.82 -8.73
CA GLY A 23 20.46 -4.24 -9.88
C GLY A 23 19.03 -4.61 -9.51
N HIS A 24 18.84 -5.35 -8.40
CA HIS A 24 17.52 -5.68 -7.87
C HIS A 24 16.72 -4.44 -7.48
N LEU A 25 17.34 -3.48 -6.79
CA LEU A 25 16.69 -2.23 -6.42
C LEU A 25 16.21 -1.45 -7.65
N ALA A 26 17.05 -1.34 -8.69
CA ALA A 26 16.66 -0.70 -9.95
C ALA A 26 15.49 -1.43 -10.65
N GLY A 27 15.50 -2.77 -10.64
CA GLY A 27 14.40 -3.58 -11.18
C GLY A 27 13.08 -3.39 -10.43
N GLN A 28 13.15 -3.28 -9.09
CA GLN A 28 11.99 -2.97 -8.27
C GLN A 28 11.44 -1.57 -8.52
N ALA A 29 12.32 -0.57 -8.64
CA ALA A 29 11.91 0.78 -9.00
C ALA A 29 11.14 0.80 -10.33
N CYS A 30 11.62 0.08 -11.35
CA CYS A 30 10.90 -0.08 -12.62
C CYS A 30 9.51 -0.71 -12.44
N THR A 31 9.39 -1.72 -11.57
CA THR A 31 8.10 -2.38 -11.29
C THR A 31 7.13 -1.45 -10.56
N VAL A 32 7.61 -0.75 -9.53
CA VAL A 32 6.82 0.20 -8.73
C VAL A 32 6.35 1.37 -9.59
N SER A 33 7.25 1.93 -10.41
CA SER A 33 6.94 3.08 -11.24
C SER A 33 6.01 2.73 -12.40
N ALA A 34 6.13 1.54 -12.99
CA ALA A 34 5.19 1.07 -14.01
C ALA A 34 3.76 0.90 -13.47
N ARG A 35 3.62 0.55 -12.19
CA ARG A 35 2.30 0.37 -11.53
C ARG A 35 1.65 1.69 -11.15
N HIS A 36 2.43 2.65 -10.63
CA HIS A 36 1.88 3.81 -9.94
C HIS A 36 2.15 5.16 -10.64
N ILE A 37 3.11 5.23 -11.57
CA ILE A 37 3.46 6.45 -12.27
C ILE A 37 3.01 6.35 -13.73
N ARG A 38 1.91 7.04 -14.05
CA ARG A 38 1.35 7.11 -15.41
C ARG A 38 2.15 8.02 -16.34
N ASP A 39 2.64 9.15 -15.83
CA ASP A 39 3.42 10.10 -16.62
C ASP A 39 4.77 9.48 -17.02
N GLY A 40 5.01 9.41 -18.33
CA GLY A 40 6.20 8.74 -18.87
C GLY A 40 7.51 9.44 -18.48
N THR A 41 7.50 10.77 -18.42
CA THR A 41 8.68 11.57 -18.07
C THR A 41 9.03 11.40 -16.60
N LEU A 42 8.04 11.53 -15.71
CA LEU A 42 8.21 11.34 -14.27
C LEU A 42 8.65 9.91 -13.96
N ARG A 43 8.09 8.92 -14.66
CA ARG A 43 8.49 7.51 -14.51
C ARG A 43 9.95 7.30 -14.89
N LEU A 44 10.39 7.88 -16.01
CA LEU A 44 11.79 7.81 -16.44
C LEU A 44 12.73 8.53 -15.46
N GLN A 45 12.35 9.70 -14.96
CA GLN A 45 13.12 10.45 -13.95
C GLN A 45 13.26 9.65 -12.66
N PHE A 46 12.16 9.11 -12.13
CA PHE A 46 12.19 8.27 -10.93
C PHE A 46 13.10 7.04 -11.10
N ASN A 47 12.94 6.28 -12.20
CA ASN A 47 13.78 5.10 -12.44
C ASN A 47 15.26 5.48 -12.57
N ARG A 48 15.55 6.62 -13.20
CA ARG A 48 16.90 7.16 -13.33
C ARG A 48 17.47 7.50 -11.96
N ASP A 49 16.74 8.22 -11.12
CA ASP A 49 17.21 8.66 -9.80
C ASP A 49 17.52 7.48 -8.87
N VAL A 50 16.66 6.46 -8.84
CA VAL A 50 16.92 5.24 -8.06
C VAL A 50 18.14 4.48 -8.60
N ALA A 51 18.29 4.38 -9.92
CA ALA A 51 19.47 3.76 -10.52
C ALA A 51 20.75 4.53 -10.19
N TYR A 52 20.73 5.87 -10.21
CA TYR A 52 21.87 6.70 -9.81
C TYR A 52 22.21 6.53 -8.33
N TYR A 53 21.20 6.45 -7.46
CA TYR A 53 21.40 6.17 -6.04
C TYR A 53 22.10 4.82 -5.84
N ALA A 54 21.56 3.74 -6.44
CA ALA A 54 22.10 2.39 -6.32
C ALA A 54 23.54 2.28 -6.85
N GLN A 55 23.82 2.89 -8.01
CA GLN A 55 25.18 2.95 -8.57
C GLN A 55 26.14 3.82 -7.74
N GLY A 56 25.62 4.84 -7.07
CA GLY A 56 26.35 5.62 -6.08
C GLY A 56 26.89 4.75 -4.95
N ILE A 57 26.05 3.88 -4.39
CA ILE A 57 26.44 2.95 -3.32
C ILE A 57 27.51 1.96 -3.79
N VAL A 58 27.35 1.35 -4.98
CA VAL A 58 28.35 0.45 -5.57
C VAL A 58 29.72 1.14 -5.70
N ARG A 59 29.73 2.39 -6.18
CA ARG A 59 30.95 3.19 -6.32
C ARG A 59 31.58 3.54 -4.98
N ASP A 60 30.78 3.82 -3.96
CA ASP A 60 31.26 4.13 -2.62
C ASP A 60 31.91 2.92 -1.95
N VAL A 61 31.34 1.72 -2.13
CA VAL A 61 31.95 0.47 -1.68
C VAL A 61 33.25 0.19 -2.45
N LYS A 62 33.23 0.32 -3.78
CA LYS A 62 34.43 0.11 -4.62
C LYS A 62 35.58 1.06 -4.25
N ALA A 63 35.25 2.30 -3.86
CA ALA A 63 36.23 3.30 -3.44
C ALA A 63 36.67 3.14 -1.97
N GLY A 64 36.14 2.16 -1.23
CA GLY A 64 36.43 1.98 0.20
C GLY A 64 35.84 3.07 1.10
N ARG A 65 34.89 3.87 0.59
CA ARG A 65 34.20 4.94 1.35
C ARG A 65 33.04 4.41 2.18
N LYS A 66 32.48 3.27 1.78
CA LYS A 66 31.51 2.47 2.54
C LYS A 66 32.03 1.05 2.64
N SER A 67 31.77 0.40 3.77
CA SER A 67 31.92 -1.05 3.86
C SER A 67 30.87 -1.76 3.01
N VAL A 68 31.10 -3.05 2.77
CA VAL A 68 30.16 -3.90 2.01
C VAL A 68 28.82 -3.97 2.73
N ASP A 69 28.84 -4.15 4.05
CA ASP A 69 27.63 -4.27 4.86
C ASP A 69 26.85 -2.96 4.89
N GLU A 70 27.51 -1.80 5.07
CA GLU A 70 26.86 -0.48 4.96
C GLU A 70 26.28 -0.22 3.57
N GLY A 71 26.89 -0.79 2.52
CA GLY A 71 26.38 -0.70 1.15
C GLY A 71 25.13 -1.55 0.95
N LEU A 72 25.13 -2.78 1.46
CA LEU A 72 23.99 -3.69 1.39
C LEU A 72 22.80 -3.16 2.22
N GLU A 73 23.05 -2.71 3.44
CA GLU A 73 22.02 -2.14 4.33
C GLU A 73 21.35 -0.92 3.70
N ALA A 74 22.10 -0.05 3.05
CA ALA A 74 21.55 1.12 2.36
C ALA A 74 20.64 0.73 1.19
N ILE A 75 21.02 -0.30 0.42
CA ILE A 75 20.22 -0.81 -0.70
C ILE A 75 18.95 -1.50 -0.19
N GLU A 76 19.07 -2.34 0.83
CA GLU A 76 17.95 -3.06 1.46
C GLU A 76 16.94 -2.09 2.06
N THR A 77 17.40 -1.07 2.78
CA THR A 77 16.54 -0.01 3.33
C THR A 77 15.72 0.70 2.26
N GLU A 78 16.33 1.01 1.11
CA GLU A 78 15.61 1.66 0.01
C GLU A 78 14.64 0.71 -0.69
N GLN A 79 15.01 -0.56 -0.84
CA GLN A 79 14.12 -1.62 -1.34
C GLN A 79 12.86 -1.74 -0.44
N ASP A 80 13.03 -1.81 0.87
CA ASP A 80 11.93 -1.88 1.83
C ASP A 80 11.04 -0.63 1.78
N ARG A 81 11.66 0.55 1.66
CA ARG A 81 10.93 1.82 1.51
C ARG A 81 10.06 1.81 0.25
N LEU A 82 10.60 1.42 -0.90
CA LEU A 82 9.87 1.37 -2.17
C LEU A 82 8.74 0.35 -2.12
N LEU A 83 8.99 -0.83 -1.55
CA LEU A 83 7.97 -1.88 -1.39
C LEU A 83 6.85 -1.44 -0.45
N ARG A 84 7.19 -0.84 0.69
CA ARG A 84 6.20 -0.33 1.65
C ARG A 84 5.34 0.76 1.01
N GLN A 85 5.96 1.76 0.37
CA GLN A 85 5.23 2.84 -0.29
C GLN A 85 4.33 2.32 -1.42
N SER A 86 4.83 1.39 -2.25
CA SER A 86 4.03 0.75 -3.30
C SER A 86 2.84 -0.03 -2.74
N THR A 87 3.05 -0.75 -1.63
CA THR A 87 2.01 -1.53 -0.95
C THR A 87 0.95 -0.63 -0.35
N GLU A 88 1.34 0.47 0.30
CA GLU A 88 0.41 1.45 0.86
C GLU A 88 -0.44 2.11 -0.25
N ILE A 89 0.15 2.49 -1.38
CA ILE A 89 -0.58 3.03 -2.53
C ILE A 89 -1.56 1.98 -3.08
N ALA A 90 -1.12 0.73 -3.21
CA ALA A 90 -1.98 -0.35 -3.68
C ALA A 90 -3.16 -0.62 -2.73
N GLN A 91 -2.91 -0.71 -1.42
CA GLN A 91 -3.93 -0.91 -0.39
C GLN A 91 -4.96 0.21 -0.39
N LYS A 92 -4.51 1.47 -0.43
CA LYS A 92 -5.44 2.60 -0.51
C LYS A 92 -6.22 2.61 -1.82
N SER A 93 -5.60 2.25 -2.95
CA SER A 93 -6.31 2.15 -4.23
C SER A 93 -7.43 1.12 -4.17
N VAL A 94 -7.14 -0.07 -3.61
CA VAL A 94 -8.14 -1.12 -3.38
C VAL A 94 -9.23 -0.64 -2.41
N GLY A 95 -8.84 -0.02 -1.29
CA GLY A 95 -9.79 0.50 -0.29
C GLY A 95 -10.72 1.58 -0.84
N ALA A 96 -10.23 2.46 -1.71
CA ALA A 96 -11.04 3.46 -2.39
C ALA A 96 -12.06 2.82 -3.34
N ILE A 97 -11.63 1.84 -4.15
CA ILE A 97 -12.52 1.09 -5.05
C ILE A 97 -13.58 0.32 -4.25
N ALA A 98 -13.17 -0.40 -3.20
CA ALA A 98 -14.07 -1.13 -2.33
C ALA A 98 -15.11 -0.19 -1.69
N GLY A 99 -14.68 0.98 -1.19
CA GLY A 99 -15.57 1.99 -0.65
C GLY A 99 -16.61 2.50 -1.65
N ALA A 100 -16.19 2.77 -2.89
CA ALA A 100 -17.12 3.16 -3.96
C ALA A 100 -18.14 2.04 -4.28
N LEU A 101 -17.69 0.78 -4.31
CA LEU A 101 -18.57 -0.37 -4.54
C LEU A 101 -19.57 -0.56 -3.39
N GLN A 102 -19.15 -0.40 -2.14
CA GLN A 102 -20.05 -0.44 -0.98
C GLN A 102 -21.11 0.67 -1.06
N LEU A 103 -20.74 1.87 -1.50
CA LEU A 103 -21.66 2.98 -1.69
C LEU A 103 -22.74 2.66 -2.75
N VAL A 104 -22.32 2.17 -3.92
CA VAL A 104 -23.25 1.74 -4.98
C VAL A 104 -24.13 0.57 -4.53
N GLY A 105 -23.56 -0.42 -3.86
CA GLY A 105 -24.29 -1.59 -3.34
C GLY A 105 -25.36 -1.19 -2.31
N GLY A 106 -25.00 -0.31 -1.36
CA GLY A 106 -25.92 0.20 -0.36
C GLY A 106 -27.06 1.03 -0.98
N ALA A 107 -26.77 1.86 -1.98
CA ALA A 107 -27.78 2.60 -2.73
C ALA A 107 -28.76 1.65 -3.46
N GLY A 108 -28.24 0.57 -4.06
CA GLY A 108 -29.05 -0.48 -4.68
C GLY A 108 -29.99 -1.16 -3.68
N ILE A 109 -29.51 -1.50 -2.49
CA ILE A 109 -30.35 -2.05 -1.39
C ILE A 109 -31.46 -1.06 -1.03
N CYS A 110 -31.12 0.22 -0.88
CA CYS A 110 -32.11 1.25 -0.54
C CYS A 110 -33.17 1.43 -1.62
N TYR A 111 -32.76 1.46 -2.88
CA TYR A 111 -33.68 1.57 -4.02
C TYR A 111 -34.63 0.37 -4.13
N ALA A 112 -34.10 -0.85 -4.00
CA ALA A 112 -34.87 -2.07 -4.17
C ALA A 112 -35.84 -2.35 -3.00
N SER A 113 -35.46 -1.99 -1.77
CA SER A 113 -36.23 -2.37 -0.57
C SER A 113 -37.22 -1.31 -0.07
N ARG A 114 -37.02 -0.01 -0.37
CA ARG A 114 -37.84 1.14 0.09
C ARG A 114 -38.39 1.03 1.53
N GLY A 115 -37.62 0.46 2.46
CA GLY A 115 -38.10 0.10 3.80
C GLY A 115 -36.97 -0.16 4.80
N PRO A 116 -37.23 -0.89 5.91
CA PRO A 116 -36.26 -1.08 7.00
C PRO A 116 -34.88 -1.61 6.56
N PHE A 117 -34.81 -2.39 5.47
CA PHE A 117 -33.54 -2.87 4.91
C PHE A 117 -32.63 -1.74 4.40
N CYS A 118 -33.18 -0.64 3.90
CA CYS A 118 -32.39 0.55 3.60
C CYS A 118 -31.73 1.10 4.86
N VAL A 119 -32.47 1.19 5.97
CA VAL A 119 -31.96 1.76 7.22
C VAL A 119 -30.94 0.85 7.89
N VAL A 120 -31.20 -0.46 7.90
CA VAL A 120 -30.39 -1.44 8.64
C VAL A 120 -29.15 -1.89 7.85
N PHE A 121 -29.24 -1.95 6.51
CA PHE A 121 -28.14 -2.46 5.67
C PHE A 121 -27.67 -1.43 4.65
N GLY A 122 -28.58 -0.83 3.89
CA GLY A 122 -28.21 0.08 2.80
C GLY A 122 -27.44 1.31 3.28
N ALA A 123 -27.99 2.04 4.25
CA ALA A 123 -27.42 3.27 4.80
C ALA A 123 -26.09 3.02 5.54
N PRO A 124 -25.96 2.02 6.43
CA PRO A 124 -24.65 1.70 7.01
C PRO A 124 -23.60 1.35 5.96
N MET A 125 -23.96 0.57 4.94
CA MET A 125 -23.04 0.21 3.85
C MET A 125 -22.63 1.44 3.03
N MET A 126 -23.55 2.37 2.75
CA MET A 126 -23.22 3.63 2.09
C MET A 126 -22.31 4.52 2.94
N LEU A 127 -22.57 4.61 4.24
CA LEU A 127 -21.77 5.44 5.15
C LEU A 127 -20.35 4.91 5.27
N HIS A 128 -20.18 3.60 5.52
CA HIS A 128 -18.86 2.98 5.58
C HIS A 128 -18.14 3.03 4.22
N GLY A 129 -18.85 2.73 3.13
CA GLY A 129 -18.30 2.83 1.78
C GLY A 129 -17.83 4.25 1.43
N GLY A 130 -18.64 5.25 1.75
CA GLY A 130 -18.26 6.66 1.58
C GLY A 130 -17.07 7.07 2.46
N ASN A 131 -17.01 6.59 3.71
CA ASN A 131 -15.90 6.85 4.60
C ASN A 131 -14.59 6.21 4.10
N ASN A 132 -14.63 4.97 3.61
CA ASN A 132 -13.48 4.29 3.00
C ASN A 132 -13.00 4.99 1.73
N LEU A 133 -13.93 5.38 0.86
CA LEU A 133 -13.60 6.15 -0.34
C LEU A 133 -12.90 7.46 0.02
N TYR A 134 -13.40 8.16 1.04
CA TYR A 134 -12.80 9.38 1.55
C TYR A 134 -11.41 9.16 2.17
N GLU A 135 -11.27 8.26 3.15
CA GLU A 135 -10.00 8.01 3.86
C GLU A 135 -8.91 7.57 2.90
N ASN A 136 -9.21 6.59 2.04
CA ASN A 136 -8.24 6.04 1.10
C ASN A 136 -7.97 6.99 -0.07
N GLY A 137 -9.01 7.62 -0.63
CA GLY A 137 -8.86 8.56 -1.74
C GLY A 137 -8.06 9.79 -1.35
N ARG A 138 -8.40 10.41 -0.21
CA ARG A 138 -7.64 11.55 0.32
C ARG A 138 -6.25 11.14 0.76
N GLY A 139 -6.08 9.95 1.35
CA GLY A 139 -4.77 9.40 1.69
C GLY A 139 -3.87 9.11 0.49
N LEU A 140 -4.44 8.86 -0.70
CA LEU A 140 -3.69 8.77 -1.96
C LEU A 140 -3.31 10.15 -2.48
N LEU A 141 -4.26 11.09 -2.51
CA LEU A 141 -4.05 12.43 -3.04
C LEU A 141 -3.03 13.23 -2.21
N GLU A 142 -3.08 13.11 -0.88
CA GLU A 142 -2.20 13.82 0.04
C GLU A 142 -0.93 13.03 0.39
N GLY A 143 -0.81 11.77 -0.03
CA GLY A 143 0.32 10.92 0.34
C GLY A 143 0.39 10.59 1.85
N ARG A 144 -0.76 10.62 2.54
CA ARG A 144 -0.87 10.47 4.00
C ARG A 144 -1.57 9.18 4.39
N SER A 145 -1.13 8.55 5.49
CA SER A 145 -1.73 7.30 6.01
C SER A 145 -2.61 7.52 7.25
N ASP A 146 -2.68 8.75 7.77
CA ASP A 146 -3.37 9.11 9.02
C ASP A 146 -4.72 9.82 8.78
N VAL A 147 -5.28 9.71 7.57
CA VAL A 147 -6.58 10.30 7.26
C VAL A 147 -7.68 9.50 7.95
N GLU A 148 -8.43 10.15 8.83
CA GLU A 148 -9.60 9.58 9.49
C GLU A 148 -10.88 10.31 9.06
N GLY A 149 -11.89 9.55 8.70
CA GLY A 149 -13.19 10.05 8.26
C GLY A 149 -14.24 10.10 9.38
N PRO A 150 -15.39 10.75 9.13
CA PRO A 150 -16.41 10.98 10.14
C PRO A 150 -17.00 9.70 10.74
N VAL A 151 -17.14 8.63 9.95
CA VAL A 151 -17.73 7.37 10.44
C VAL A 151 -16.77 6.71 11.42
N ARG A 152 -15.48 6.60 11.09
CA ARG A 152 -14.45 6.11 12.02
C ARG A 152 -14.44 6.93 13.31
N LYS A 153 -14.50 8.26 13.21
CA LYS A 153 -14.57 9.15 14.37
C LYS A 153 -15.78 8.87 15.25
N ALA A 154 -16.96 8.64 14.66
CA ALA A 154 -18.14 8.27 15.44
C ALA A 154 -17.92 6.98 16.24
N TYR A 155 -17.29 5.94 15.66
CA TYR A 155 -16.94 4.72 16.39
C TYR A 155 -15.96 5.00 17.54
N GLN A 156 -14.94 5.84 17.32
CA GLN A 156 -14.00 6.25 18.37
C GLN A 156 -14.71 6.96 19.53
N GLU A 157 -15.60 7.90 19.23
CA GLU A 157 -16.34 8.65 20.25
C GLU A 157 -17.34 7.78 21.02
N ILE A 158 -18.03 6.86 20.34
CA ILE A 158 -18.93 5.88 21.01
C ILE A 158 -18.13 4.97 21.96
N ALA A 159 -16.95 4.51 21.52
CA ALA A 159 -16.07 3.69 22.36
C ALA A 159 -15.62 4.46 23.61
N LYS A 160 -15.17 5.71 23.44
CA LYS A 160 -14.78 6.58 24.56
C LYS A 160 -15.93 6.85 25.52
N ALA A 161 -17.12 7.15 25.00
CA ALA A 161 -18.32 7.37 25.82
C ALA A 161 -18.70 6.12 26.64
N SER A 162 -18.28 4.94 26.18
CA SER A 162 -18.48 3.66 26.86
C SER A 162 -17.31 3.27 27.79
N GLY A 163 -16.38 4.18 28.06
CA GLY A 163 -15.21 3.94 28.92
C GLY A 163 -14.05 3.19 28.25
N LEU A 164 -14.09 3.00 26.93
CA LEU A 164 -13.00 2.40 26.14
C LEU A 164 -12.11 3.50 25.54
N ASN A 165 -11.24 3.14 24.59
CA ASN A 165 -10.33 4.07 23.92
C ASN A 165 -10.54 4.08 22.39
N SER A 166 -9.88 5.01 21.70
CA SER A 166 -9.97 5.12 20.23
C SER A 166 -9.50 3.86 19.50
N CYS A 167 -8.60 3.06 20.09
CA CYS A 167 -8.16 1.80 19.51
C CYS A 167 -9.31 0.80 19.44
N ALA A 168 -10.11 0.68 20.51
CA ALA A 168 -11.33 -0.13 20.50
C ALA A 168 -12.33 0.35 19.44
N GLY A 169 -12.48 1.67 19.28
CA GLY A 169 -13.30 2.25 18.21
C GLY A 169 -12.80 1.90 16.80
N ASN A 170 -11.48 1.97 16.56
CA ASN A 170 -10.87 1.59 15.28
C ASN A 170 -11.03 0.10 14.98
N ILE A 171 -10.90 -0.77 15.98
CA ILE A 171 -11.15 -2.22 15.84
C ILE A 171 -12.61 -2.46 15.46
N ALA A 172 -13.55 -1.82 16.15
CA ALA A 172 -14.98 -1.97 15.88
C ALA A 172 -15.34 -1.49 14.47
N TYR A 173 -14.86 -0.31 14.07
CA TYR A 173 -15.02 0.21 12.71
C TYR A 173 -14.47 -0.79 11.67
N GLY A 174 -13.21 -1.21 11.83
CA GLY A 174 -12.56 -2.12 10.90
C GLY A 174 -13.26 -3.47 10.80
N THR A 175 -13.77 -4.01 11.91
CA THR A 175 -14.48 -5.30 11.93
C THR A 175 -15.80 -5.23 11.15
N VAL A 176 -16.58 -4.18 11.40
CA VAL A 176 -17.87 -3.99 10.74
C VAL A 176 -17.67 -3.76 9.24
N ASP A 177 -16.69 -2.92 8.90
CA ASP A 177 -16.39 -2.61 7.50
C ASP A 177 -15.84 -3.80 6.71
N LEU A 178 -14.92 -4.58 7.29
CA LEU A 178 -14.41 -5.82 6.68
C LEU A 178 -15.55 -6.82 6.45
N GLY A 179 -16.46 -6.97 7.40
CA GLY A 179 -17.64 -7.83 7.25
C GLY A 179 -18.54 -7.40 6.08
N MET A 180 -18.81 -6.10 5.96
CA MET A 180 -19.61 -5.56 4.86
C MET A 180 -18.91 -5.68 3.50
N SER A 181 -17.61 -5.42 3.45
CA SER A 181 -16.80 -5.56 2.23
C SER A 181 -16.74 -7.01 1.76
N PHE A 182 -16.55 -7.97 2.68
CA PHE A 182 -16.55 -9.40 2.37
C PHE A 182 -17.91 -9.87 1.82
N TYR A 183 -19.01 -9.44 2.43
CA TYR A 183 -20.36 -9.72 1.93
C TYR A 183 -20.58 -9.15 0.52
N GLY A 184 -20.16 -7.90 0.28
CA GLY A 184 -20.24 -7.25 -1.03
C GLY A 184 -19.43 -7.98 -2.11
N ALA A 185 -18.19 -8.38 -1.80
CA ALA A 185 -17.32 -9.11 -2.71
C ALA A 185 -17.90 -10.48 -3.10
N ILE A 186 -18.45 -11.25 -2.15
CA ILE A 186 -19.12 -12.53 -2.45
C ILE A 186 -20.30 -12.31 -3.40
N ARG A 187 -21.12 -11.28 -3.18
CA ARG A 187 -22.30 -11.01 -4.05
C ARG A 187 -21.92 -10.61 -5.48
N LEU A 188 -20.76 -9.95 -5.66
CA LEU A 188 -20.23 -9.62 -6.99
C LEU A 188 -19.70 -10.88 -7.71
N VAL A 189 -19.01 -11.76 -7.00
CA VAL A 189 -18.45 -13.00 -7.57
C VAL A 189 -19.53 -14.05 -7.85
N VAL A 190 -20.57 -14.12 -7.02
CA VAL A 190 -21.66 -15.11 -7.14
C VAL A 190 -22.69 -14.71 -8.19
N LYS A 191 -22.55 -13.57 -8.89
CA LYS A 191 -23.40 -13.27 -10.05
C LYS A 191 -22.86 -14.08 -11.24
N PRO A 192 -23.47 -15.22 -11.61
CA PRO A 192 -23.05 -15.94 -12.80
C PRO A 192 -23.58 -15.16 -14.00
N ASP A 193 -22.86 -15.20 -15.12
CA ASP A 193 -23.51 -14.88 -16.39
C ASP A 193 -24.76 -15.77 -16.53
N SER A 194 -25.86 -15.10 -16.86
CA SER A 194 -27.16 -15.68 -17.15
C SER A 194 -27.06 -16.87 -18.13
N THR A 195 -27.63 -18.00 -17.74
CA THR A 195 -28.10 -19.03 -18.70
C THR A 195 -29.42 -19.63 -18.21
N THR A 196 -30.52 -18.89 -18.34
CA THR A 196 -31.75 -19.24 -19.10
C THR A 196 -32.75 -18.10 -19.04
#